data_AF-A0A9W8AN93-F1
#
_entry.id   AF-A0A9W8AN93-F1
#
_cell.length_a   1.000
_cell.length_b   1.000
_cell.length_c   1.000
_cell.angle_alpha   90.00
_cell.angle_beta   90.00
_cell.angle_gamma   90.00
#
_symmetry.space_group_name_H-M   'P 1'
#
loop_
_entity.id
_entity.type
_entity.pdbx_description
1 polymer ?
#
loop_
_entity_poly.entity_id
_entity_poly.type
_entity_poly.pdbx_seq_one_letter_code
_entity_poly.pdbx_strand_id
1 'polypeptide(L)'
;MAAVTSRTGQYQDEVLNQRVSLFREFLSSDYGEDGYSLEIRRVLDAGKRRLIVNIDHVRDYNRELADEIIKYPGDYIPAFEKAVQEVTKTLTNNQIDPKTGAPIALHVGFKGSFGEHHLNPRSIRATFLGQLVCIEGIVTRCSLVRPKVLRSVHYCDQKRVFLAREYRDATMLSTDTSDLLSTGTAYPTEDDDGNPLTTEYGLCVYMDHQTINIQEMPERAPPGQLPRSVDVILDDDLVDSVKPGDR
;
A
#
# COMPACT_ATOMS: atom_id res chain seq x y z
N MET A 1 -9.33 22.98 -23.06
CA MET A 1 -8.38 22.08 -22.37
C MET A 1 -9.01 21.21 -21.27
N ALA A 2 -10.19 21.55 -20.71
CA ALA A 2 -10.84 20.73 -19.67
C ALA A 2 -11.48 19.39 -20.17
N ALA A 3 -11.81 19.28 -21.46
CA ALA A 3 -12.48 18.09 -22.01
C ALA A 3 -11.53 16.93 -22.40
N VAL A 4 -10.22 17.16 -22.37
CA VAL A 4 -9.22 16.10 -22.65
C VAL A 4 -8.90 15.34 -21.36
N THR A 5 -8.77 16.04 -20.23
CA THR A 5 -8.53 15.45 -18.91
C THR A 5 -9.66 14.50 -18.47
N SER A 6 -10.92 14.79 -18.81
CA SER A 6 -12.05 13.93 -18.45
C SER A 6 -12.09 12.60 -19.22
N ARG A 7 -11.63 12.56 -20.48
CA ARG A 7 -11.56 11.31 -21.26
C ARG A 7 -10.40 10.41 -20.83
N THR A 8 -9.26 10.98 -20.44
CA THR A 8 -8.12 10.20 -19.95
C THR A 8 -8.42 9.55 -18.60
N GLY A 9 -9.10 10.26 -17.70
CA GLY A 9 -9.57 9.70 -16.42
C GLY A 9 -10.55 8.54 -16.61
N GLN A 10 -11.54 8.71 -17.49
CA GLN A 10 -12.50 7.63 -17.80
C GLN A 10 -11.84 6.37 -18.36
N TYR A 11 -10.84 6.50 -19.23
CA TYR A 11 -10.10 5.37 -19.76
C TYR A 11 -9.25 4.66 -18.69
N GLN A 12 -8.63 5.43 -17.78
CA GLN A 12 -7.87 4.88 -16.67
C GLN A 12 -8.77 4.13 -15.69
N ASP A 13 -9.96 4.65 -15.41
CA ASP A 13 -10.96 3.99 -14.58
C ASP A 13 -11.46 2.68 -15.23
N GLU A 14 -11.66 2.65 -16.54
CA GLU A 14 -12.04 1.43 -17.27
C GLU A 14 -10.95 0.35 -17.18
N VAL A 15 -9.68 0.72 -17.40
CA VAL A 15 -8.54 -0.20 -17.28
C VAL A 15 -8.39 -0.70 -15.85
N LEU A 16 -8.56 0.18 -14.86
CA LEU A 16 -8.54 -0.19 -13.45
C LEU A 16 -9.64 -1.19 -13.13
N ASN A 17 -10.87 -0.95 -13.58
CA ASN A 17 -11.99 -1.83 -13.32
C ASN A 17 -11.81 -3.21 -13.99
N GLN A 18 -11.20 -3.26 -15.17
CA GLN A 18 -10.81 -4.52 -15.81
C GLN A 18 -9.80 -5.29 -14.95
N ARG A 19 -8.75 -4.62 -14.45
CA ARG A 19 -7.75 -5.22 -13.55
C ARG A 19 -8.39 -5.72 -12.24
N VAL A 20 -9.29 -4.93 -11.64
CA VAL A 20 -10.05 -5.33 -10.44
C VAL A 20 -10.86 -6.60 -10.70
N SER A 21 -11.53 -6.70 -11.85
CA SER A 21 -12.31 -7.88 -12.22
C SER A 21 -11.45 -9.14 -12.32
N LEU A 22 -10.25 -9.04 -12.92
CA LEU A 22 -9.30 -10.15 -13.02
C LEU A 22 -8.84 -10.63 -11.64
N PHE A 23 -8.49 -9.69 -10.75
CA PHE A 23 -8.10 -10.03 -9.37
C PHE A 23 -9.24 -10.64 -8.58
N ARG A 24 -10.47 -10.18 -8.79
CA ARG A 24 -11.65 -10.77 -8.16
C ARG A 24 -11.86 -12.22 -8.61
N GLU A 25 -11.70 -12.51 -9.90
CA GLU A 25 -11.78 -13.86 -10.43
C GLU A 25 -10.67 -14.77 -9.85
N PHE A 26 -9.44 -14.25 -9.76
CA PHE A 26 -8.34 -14.93 -9.08
C PHE A 26 -8.65 -15.25 -7.61
N LEU A 27 -9.20 -14.31 -6.84
CA LEU A 27 -9.56 -14.51 -5.43
C LEU A 27 -10.71 -15.50 -5.23
N SER A 28 -11.56 -15.67 -6.24
CA SER A 28 -12.64 -16.65 -6.26
C SER A 28 -12.18 -18.05 -6.70
N SER A 29 -11.00 -18.14 -7.30
CA SER A 29 -10.42 -19.40 -7.73
C SER A 29 -9.80 -20.14 -6.53
N ASP A 30 -9.91 -21.47 -6.53
CA ASP A 30 -9.43 -22.34 -5.44
C ASP A 30 -7.91 -22.57 -5.52
N TYR A 31 -7.12 -21.49 -5.47
CA TYR A 31 -5.66 -21.56 -5.37
C TYR A 31 -5.21 -21.52 -3.89
N GLY A 32 -4.34 -22.45 -3.50
CA GLY A 32 -3.86 -22.64 -2.12
C GLY A 32 -4.52 -23.84 -1.41
N GLU A 33 -4.05 -24.20 -0.21
CA GLU A 33 -4.56 -25.38 0.52
C GLU A 33 -6.06 -25.25 0.90
N ASP A 34 -6.53 -24.02 1.17
CA ASP A 34 -7.90 -23.74 1.60
C ASP A 34 -8.61 -22.63 0.77
N GLY A 35 -7.96 -22.12 -0.28
CA GLY A 35 -8.42 -20.97 -1.08
C GLY A 35 -8.26 -19.60 -0.39
N TYR A 36 -8.05 -18.56 -1.20
CA TYR A 36 -7.84 -17.19 -0.69
C TYR A 36 -9.08 -16.60 0.02
N SER A 37 -10.29 -17.04 -0.34
CA SER A 37 -11.52 -16.59 0.33
C SER A 37 -11.57 -17.01 1.81
N LEU A 38 -11.07 -18.19 2.16
CA LEU A 38 -10.97 -18.61 3.57
C LEU A 38 -9.83 -17.89 4.28
N GLU A 39 -8.71 -17.66 3.60
CA GLU A 39 -7.59 -16.92 4.15
C GLU A 39 -7.98 -15.48 4.49
N ILE A 40 -8.78 -14.81 3.65
CA ILE A 40 -9.37 -13.49 3.95
C ILE A 40 -10.19 -13.54 5.24
N ARG A 41 -11.06 -14.55 5.42
CA ARG A 41 -11.82 -14.71 6.68
C ARG A 41 -10.90 -14.90 7.88
N ARG A 42 -9.86 -15.73 7.77
CA ARG A 42 -8.87 -15.93 8.84
C ARG A 42 -8.13 -14.64 9.19
N VAL A 43 -7.77 -13.83 8.19
CA VAL A 43 -7.12 -12.52 8.39
C VAL A 43 -8.05 -11.57 9.15
N LEU A 44 -9.33 -11.53 8.78
CA LEU A 44 -10.35 -10.70 9.45
C LEU A 44 -10.60 -11.16 10.89
N ASP A 45 -10.75 -12.46 11.13
CA ASP A 45 -10.96 -13.03 12.46
C ASP A 45 -9.75 -12.81 13.38
N ALA A 46 -8.54 -12.82 12.82
CA ALA A 46 -7.30 -12.51 13.52
C ALA A 46 -7.10 -10.99 13.75
N GLY A 47 -7.96 -10.14 13.21
CA GLY A 47 -7.83 -8.68 13.26
C GLY A 47 -6.60 -8.16 12.52
N LYS A 48 -6.06 -8.93 11.57
CA LYS A 48 -4.94 -8.52 10.72
C LYS A 48 -5.46 -7.70 9.55
N ARG A 49 -4.59 -6.81 9.05
CA ARG A 49 -4.95 -5.85 7.99
C ARG A 49 -4.29 -6.15 6.64
N ARG A 50 -3.62 -7.29 6.49
CA ARG A 50 -2.89 -7.65 5.27
C ARG A 50 -3.12 -9.09 4.87
N LEU A 51 -3.43 -9.29 3.59
CA LEU A 51 -3.50 -10.60 2.93
C LEU A 51 -2.16 -10.89 2.25
N ILE A 52 -1.57 -12.06 2.49
CA ILE A 52 -0.30 -12.47 1.87
C ILE A 52 -0.58 -13.42 0.70
N VAL A 53 -0.39 -12.92 -0.52
CA VAL A 53 -0.64 -13.66 -1.75
C VAL A 53 0.65 -14.29 -2.27
N ASN A 54 0.59 -15.57 -2.65
CA ASN A 54 1.73 -16.21 -3.31
C ASN A 54 1.74 -15.84 -4.81
N ILE A 55 2.84 -15.26 -5.28
CA ILE A 55 3.03 -14.89 -6.68
C ILE A 55 3.06 -16.11 -7.60
N ASP A 56 3.46 -17.27 -7.09
CA ASP A 56 3.45 -18.52 -7.87
C ASP A 56 2.01 -18.93 -8.22
N HIS A 57 1.04 -18.72 -7.32
CA HIS A 57 -0.38 -18.98 -7.62
C HIS A 57 -0.92 -18.01 -8.67
N VAL A 58 -0.49 -16.74 -8.63
CA VAL A 58 -0.86 -15.76 -9.66
C VAL A 58 -0.28 -16.17 -11.01
N ARG A 59 0.95 -16.69 -11.03
CA ARG A 59 1.61 -17.17 -12.24
C ARG A 59 0.90 -18.39 -12.85
N ASP A 60 0.38 -19.29 -12.03
CA ASP A 60 -0.39 -20.46 -12.46
C ASP A 60 -1.76 -20.07 -13.03
N TYR A 61 -2.39 -19.01 -12.51
CA TYR A 61 -3.64 -18.47 -13.05
C TYR A 61 -3.40 -17.70 -14.35
N ASN A 62 -2.50 -16.71 -14.33
CA ASN A 62 -2.12 -15.92 -15.48
C ASN A 62 -0.68 -15.44 -15.36
N ARG A 63 0.18 -15.99 -16.22
CA ARG A 63 1.61 -15.65 -16.26
C ARG A 63 1.86 -14.18 -16.59
N GLU A 64 1.10 -13.61 -17.52
CA GLU A 64 1.25 -12.22 -17.94
C GLU A 64 0.92 -11.28 -16.76
N LEU A 65 -0.14 -11.58 -16.01
CA LEU A 65 -0.54 -10.83 -14.83
C LEU A 65 0.56 -10.84 -13.75
N ALA A 66 1.19 -11.99 -13.51
CA ALA A 66 2.29 -12.10 -12.54
C ALA A 66 3.51 -11.24 -12.95
N ASP A 67 3.87 -11.24 -14.23
CA ASP A 67 4.98 -10.43 -14.75
C ASP A 67 4.65 -8.93 -14.71
N GLU A 68 3.39 -8.55 -14.95
CA GLU A 68 2.94 -7.17 -14.89
C GLU A 68 2.92 -6.61 -13.46
N ILE A 69 2.51 -7.39 -12.46
CA ILE A 69 2.59 -6.99 -11.04
C ILE A 69 4.03 -6.67 -10.65
N ILE A 70 5.00 -7.47 -11.13
CA ILE A 70 6.42 -7.27 -10.83
C ILE A 70 6.96 -6.02 -11.53
N LYS A 71 6.59 -5.80 -12.79
CA LYS A 71 7.10 -4.67 -13.59
C LYS A 71 6.44 -3.34 -13.25
N TYR A 72 5.16 -3.34 -12.92
CA TYR A 72 4.34 -2.14 -12.69
C TYR A 72 3.51 -2.24 -11.39
N PRO A 73 4.12 -2.48 -10.22
CA PRO A 73 3.39 -2.61 -8.95
C PRO A 73 2.49 -1.41 -8.62
N GLY A 74 2.87 -0.18 -9.00
CA GLY A 74 2.09 1.03 -8.70
C GLY A 74 0.68 1.03 -9.29
N ASP A 75 0.49 0.32 -10.39
CA ASP A 75 -0.77 0.20 -11.11
C ASP A 75 -1.61 -0.99 -10.64
N TYR A 76 -0.93 -2.10 -10.33
CA TYR A 76 -1.59 -3.38 -10.06
C TYR A 76 -1.88 -3.60 -8.58
N ILE A 77 -1.03 -3.12 -7.67
CA ILE A 77 -1.26 -3.25 -6.22
C ILE A 77 -2.55 -2.53 -5.79
N PRO A 78 -2.80 -1.27 -6.18
CA PRO A 78 -4.05 -0.61 -5.79
C PRO A 78 -5.29 -1.27 -6.40
N ALA A 79 -5.20 -1.79 -7.63
CA ALA A 79 -6.28 -2.56 -8.24
C ALA A 79 -6.54 -3.87 -7.47
N PHE A 80 -5.49 -4.55 -7.01
CA PHE A 80 -5.61 -5.74 -6.17
C PHE A 80 -6.27 -5.40 -4.83
N GLU A 81 -5.79 -4.36 -4.13
CA GLU A 81 -6.37 -3.92 -2.86
C GLU A 81 -7.86 -3.57 -2.99
N LYS A 82 -8.26 -2.87 -4.07
CA LYS A 82 -9.67 -2.61 -4.39
C LYS A 82 -10.48 -3.91 -4.55
N ALA A 83 -9.95 -4.89 -5.29
CA ALA A 83 -10.62 -6.19 -5.46
C ALA A 83 -10.78 -6.95 -4.12
N VAL A 84 -9.75 -6.97 -3.28
CA VAL A 84 -9.81 -7.58 -1.94
C VAL A 84 -10.83 -6.87 -1.06
N GLN A 85 -10.91 -5.54 -1.12
CA GLN A 85 -11.90 -4.77 -0.38
C GLN A 85 -13.33 -5.10 -0.81
N GLU A 86 -13.61 -5.28 -2.11
CA GLU A 86 -14.93 -5.69 -2.59
C GLU A 86 -15.34 -7.10 -2.10
N VAL A 87 -14.40 -8.05 -2.15
CA VAL A 87 -14.61 -9.41 -1.62
C VAL A 87 -14.86 -9.35 -0.12
N THR A 88 -14.06 -8.57 0.61
CA THR A 88 -14.18 -8.40 2.07
C THR A 88 -15.52 -7.79 2.47
N LYS A 89 -16.00 -6.76 1.76
CA LYS A 89 -17.33 -6.17 1.99
C LYS A 89 -18.45 -7.20 1.85
N THR A 90 -18.33 -8.07 0.83
CA THR A 90 -19.28 -9.14 0.57
C THR A 90 -19.28 -10.20 1.68
N LEU A 91 -18.10 -10.58 2.16
CA LEU A 91 -17.94 -11.60 3.21
C LEU A 91 -18.35 -11.12 4.61
N THR A 92 -18.10 -9.85 4.91
CA THR A 92 -18.31 -9.27 6.25
C THR A 92 -19.67 -8.55 6.37
N ASN A 93 -20.54 -8.66 5.35
CA ASN A 93 -21.85 -8.00 5.29
C ASN A 93 -21.78 -6.50 5.64
N ASN A 94 -20.80 -5.78 5.09
CA ASN A 94 -20.52 -4.36 5.38
C ASN A 94 -20.26 -4.02 6.86
N GLN A 95 -19.76 -4.94 7.67
CA GLN A 95 -19.26 -4.56 9.00
C GLN A 95 -18.12 -3.53 8.88
N ILE A 96 -18.24 -2.51 9.73
CA ILE A 96 -17.32 -1.39 9.84
C ILE A 96 -16.36 -1.72 10.98
N ASP A 97 -15.09 -1.36 10.84
CA ASP A 97 -14.14 -1.52 11.92
C ASP A 97 -14.59 -0.70 13.14
N PRO A 98 -14.88 -1.34 14.30
CA PRO A 98 -15.38 -0.64 15.48
C PRO A 98 -14.37 0.36 16.06
N LYS A 99 -13.08 0.28 15.71
CA LYS A 99 -12.04 1.20 16.19
C LYS A 99 -11.92 2.47 15.36
N THR A 100 -12.12 2.38 14.05
CA THR A 100 -11.90 3.49 13.12
C THR A 100 -13.19 4.07 12.55
N GLY A 101 -14.32 3.38 12.70
CA GLY A 101 -15.60 3.80 12.11
C GLY A 101 -15.56 3.83 10.57
N ALA A 102 -14.54 3.21 9.97
CA ALA A 102 -14.28 3.16 8.54
C ALA A 102 -14.33 1.71 8.03
N PRO A 103 -14.52 1.50 6.71
CA PRO A 103 -14.40 0.18 6.11
C PRO A 103 -13.03 -0.42 6.42
N ILE A 104 -12.98 -1.72 6.75
CA ILE A 104 -11.72 -2.44 6.95
C ILE A 104 -10.96 -2.43 5.62
N ALA A 105 -9.95 -1.55 5.52
CA ALA A 105 -9.03 -1.53 4.40
C ALA A 105 -7.98 -2.62 4.62
N LEU A 106 -8.00 -3.63 3.76
CA LEU A 106 -6.97 -4.66 3.71
C LEU A 106 -5.90 -4.26 2.69
N HIS A 107 -4.65 -4.44 3.10
CA HIS A 107 -3.47 -4.36 2.26
C HIS A 107 -3.15 -5.71 1.64
N VAL A 108 -2.42 -5.68 0.53
CA VAL A 108 -1.93 -6.90 -0.13
C VAL A 108 -0.41 -6.97 0.03
N GLY A 109 0.09 -8.12 0.44
CA GLY A 109 1.50 -8.46 0.44
C GLY A 109 1.77 -9.64 -0.50
N PHE A 110 3.00 -9.73 -0.99
CA PHE A 110 3.41 -10.80 -1.91
C PHE A 110 4.49 -11.67 -1.28
N LYS A 111 4.38 -12.99 -1.47
CA LYS A 111 5.40 -13.98 -1.17
C LYS A 111 5.65 -14.87 -2.39
N GLY A 112 6.71 -15.66 -2.38
CA GLY A 112 7.00 -16.66 -3.41
C GLY A 112 8.25 -16.36 -4.22
N SER A 113 8.34 -16.93 -5.42
CA SER A 113 9.52 -16.81 -6.26
C SER A 113 9.49 -15.57 -7.16
N PHE A 114 10.36 -14.60 -6.85
CA PHE A 114 10.56 -13.38 -7.63
C PHE A 114 11.61 -13.52 -8.75
N GLY A 115 12.24 -14.69 -8.89
CA GLY A 115 13.22 -14.97 -9.95
C GLY A 115 14.37 -13.95 -9.98
N GLU A 116 14.53 -13.24 -11.09
CA GLU A 116 15.58 -12.23 -11.29
C GLU A 116 15.43 -10.98 -10.40
N HIS A 117 14.25 -10.78 -9.82
CA HIS A 117 13.95 -9.67 -8.90
C HIS A 117 14.34 -9.98 -7.44
N HIS A 118 14.95 -11.14 -7.19
CA HIS A 118 15.58 -11.47 -5.92
C HIS A 118 16.99 -10.88 -5.85
N LEU A 119 17.17 -9.83 -5.05
CA LEU A 119 18.35 -8.99 -5.08
C LEU A 119 19.02 -8.90 -3.71
N ASN A 120 20.33 -8.66 -3.71
CA ASN A 120 21.05 -8.20 -2.54
C ASN A 120 21.01 -6.66 -2.52
N PRO A 121 21.12 -5.99 -1.35
CA PRO A 121 21.23 -4.53 -1.25
C PRO A 121 22.27 -3.90 -2.19
N ARG A 122 23.34 -4.65 -2.50
CA ARG A 122 24.40 -4.25 -3.44
C ARG A 122 24.02 -4.33 -4.92
N SER A 123 23.13 -5.24 -5.31
CA SER A 123 22.74 -5.46 -6.72
C SER A 123 21.59 -4.56 -7.18
N ILE A 124 20.98 -3.78 -6.28
CA ILE A 124 19.95 -2.81 -6.62
C ILE A 124 20.56 -1.71 -7.51
N ARG A 125 19.99 -1.55 -8.69
CA ARG A 125 20.38 -0.58 -9.72
C ARG A 125 19.15 0.19 -10.20
N ALA A 126 19.38 1.30 -10.91
CA ALA A 126 18.31 2.14 -11.46
C ALA A 126 17.34 1.39 -12.40
N THR A 127 17.73 0.23 -12.96
CA THR A 127 16.87 -0.61 -13.80
C THR A 127 15.65 -1.15 -13.05
N PHE A 128 15.74 -1.32 -11.73
CA PHE A 128 14.64 -1.81 -10.88
C PHE A 128 13.74 -0.68 -10.35
N LEU A 129 13.92 0.56 -10.84
CA LEU A 129 13.10 1.68 -10.40
C LEU A 129 11.64 1.45 -10.82
N GLY A 130 10.72 1.60 -9.86
CA GLY A 130 9.29 1.42 -10.09
C GLY A 130 8.85 -0.05 -10.21
N GLN A 131 9.74 -1.01 -9.96
CA GLN A 131 9.45 -2.45 -10.01
C GLN A 131 9.39 -3.05 -8.61
N LEU A 132 8.72 -4.19 -8.48
CA LEU A 132 8.68 -4.98 -7.25
C LEU A 132 9.94 -5.83 -7.17
N VAL A 133 10.62 -5.80 -6.02
CA VAL A 133 11.85 -6.56 -5.77
C VAL A 133 11.80 -7.23 -4.41
N CYS A 134 12.46 -8.37 -4.28
CA CYS A 134 12.70 -9.05 -3.02
C CYS A 134 14.15 -8.81 -2.61
N ILE A 135 14.38 -8.35 -1.38
CA ILE A 135 15.72 -8.00 -0.88
C ILE A 135 16.00 -8.83 0.38
N GLU A 136 17.19 -9.43 0.44
CA GLU A 136 17.67 -10.15 1.63
C GLU A 136 18.81 -9.38 2.32
N GLY A 137 18.76 -9.29 3.65
CA GLY A 137 19.78 -8.59 4.41
C GLY A 137 19.52 -8.61 5.92
N ILE A 138 20.38 -7.95 6.68
CA ILE A 138 20.28 -7.82 8.12
C ILE A 138 19.78 -6.42 8.45
N VAL A 139 18.80 -6.31 9.34
CA VAL A 139 18.32 -5.01 9.83
C VAL A 139 19.36 -4.42 10.78
N THR A 140 19.94 -3.27 10.43
CA THR A 140 21.00 -2.65 11.26
C THR A 140 20.46 -1.55 12.16
N ARG A 141 19.43 -0.84 11.70
CA ARG A 141 18.86 0.31 12.39
C ARG A 141 17.36 0.41 12.12
N CYS A 142 16.60 0.69 13.17
CA CYS A 142 15.19 1.07 13.08
C CYS A 142 15.03 2.51 13.58
N SER A 143 14.27 3.33 12.88
CA SER A 143 13.88 4.66 13.36
C SER A 143 12.79 4.56 14.44
N LEU A 144 12.59 5.66 15.16
CA LEU A 144 11.39 5.82 15.98
C LEU A 144 10.15 5.82 15.07
N VAL A 145 9.07 5.19 15.55
CA VAL A 145 7.76 5.24 14.90
C VAL A 145 7.20 6.66 14.98
N ARG A 146 6.72 7.18 13.85
CA ARG A 146 6.10 8.51 13.78
C ARG A 146 4.73 8.40 13.11
N PRO A 147 3.69 9.08 13.63
CA PRO A 147 2.40 9.11 12.97
C PRO A 147 2.45 10.00 11.71
N LYS A 148 1.85 9.53 10.64
CA LYS A 148 1.67 10.19 9.35
C LYS A 148 0.19 10.46 9.13
N VAL A 149 -0.17 11.66 8.67
CA VAL A 149 -1.57 12.05 8.43
C VAL A 149 -2.02 11.48 7.08
N LEU A 150 -3.14 10.74 7.06
CA LEU A 150 -3.79 10.30 5.83
C LEU A 150 -4.96 11.22 5.46
N ARG A 151 -5.81 11.51 6.45
CA ARG A 151 -7.04 12.28 6.26
C ARG A 151 -7.28 13.18 7.45
N SER A 152 -7.54 14.45 7.19
CA SER A 152 -7.98 15.40 8.20
C SER A 152 -9.46 15.71 8.07
N VAL A 153 -10.10 15.98 9.19
CA VAL A 153 -11.49 16.42 9.26
C VAL A 153 -11.52 17.76 9.99
N HIS A 154 -12.18 18.73 9.39
CA HIS A 154 -12.33 20.08 9.90
C HIS A 154 -13.80 20.40 10.00
N TYR A 155 -14.19 21.14 11.03
CA TYR A 155 -15.55 21.59 11.24
C TYR A 155 -15.65 23.10 10.99
N CYS A 156 -16.61 23.49 10.16
CA CYS A 156 -16.97 24.89 9.93
C CYS A 156 -18.20 25.24 10.78
N ASP A 157 -18.04 26.11 11.78
CA ASP A 157 -19.14 26.45 12.71
C ASP A 157 -20.28 27.22 12.03
N GLN A 158 -19.95 28.07 11.05
CA GLN A 158 -20.95 28.87 10.33
C GLN A 158 -21.86 28.03 9.43
N LYS A 159 -21.29 27.06 8.71
CA LYS A 159 -22.04 26.17 7.81
C LYS A 159 -22.57 24.93 8.52
N ARG A 160 -22.02 24.60 9.68
CA ARG A 160 -22.25 23.33 10.41
C ARG A 160 -21.96 22.09 9.55
N VAL A 161 -20.87 22.16 8.78
CA VAL A 161 -20.44 21.11 7.85
C VAL A 161 -19.03 20.65 8.22
N PHE A 162 -18.77 19.35 8.06
CA PHE A 162 -17.44 18.77 8.14
C PHE A 162 -16.77 18.77 6.76
N LEU A 163 -15.59 19.35 6.67
CA LEU A 163 -14.71 19.30 5.51
C LEU A 163 -13.62 18.26 5.75
N ALA A 164 -13.54 17.26 4.87
CA ALA A 164 -12.45 16.30 4.90
C ALA A 164 -11.41 16.64 3.84
N ARG A 165 -10.13 16.52 4.20
CA ARG A 165 -9.01 16.67 3.27
C ARG A 165 -8.09 15.45 3.38
N GLU A 166 -7.89 14.77 2.26
CA GLU A 166 -6.91 13.69 2.12
C GLU A 166 -5.53 14.27 1.81
N TYR A 167 -4.49 13.66 2.39
CA TYR A 167 -3.10 14.02 2.15
C TYR A 167 -2.39 12.86 1.46
N ARG A 168 -1.62 13.20 0.43
CA ARG A 168 -0.73 12.26 -0.26
C ARG A 168 0.69 12.77 -0.27
N ASP A 169 1.61 11.84 -0.10
CA ASP A 169 3.05 12.06 -0.12
C ASP A 169 3.69 11.11 -1.14
N ALA A 170 4.91 11.42 -1.59
CA ALA A 170 5.67 10.62 -2.56
C ALA A 170 5.94 9.17 -2.09
N THR A 171 5.76 8.89 -0.80
CA THR A 171 5.89 7.56 -0.20
C THR A 171 4.60 6.73 -0.27
N MET A 172 3.47 7.28 -0.75
CA MET A 172 2.22 6.53 -0.92
C MET A 172 2.04 6.03 -2.35
N LEU A 173 1.56 4.80 -2.50
CA LEU A 173 1.11 4.27 -3.79
C LEU A 173 -0.28 4.86 -4.12
N SER A 174 -0.35 5.79 -5.07
CA SER A 174 -1.62 6.32 -5.58
C SER A 174 -1.90 5.81 -6.99
N THR A 175 -3.17 5.49 -7.25
CA THR A 175 -3.63 4.97 -8.55
C THR A 175 -3.86 6.07 -9.58
N ASP A 176 -4.00 7.31 -9.12
CA ASP A 176 -4.39 8.43 -9.98
C ASP A 176 -3.15 9.19 -10.45
N THR A 177 -2.76 8.94 -11.69
CA THR A 177 -1.64 9.63 -12.36
C THR A 177 -1.85 11.13 -12.55
N SER A 178 -3.08 11.65 -12.37
CA SER A 178 -3.37 13.09 -12.36
C SER A 178 -2.96 13.78 -11.05
N ASP A 179 -2.72 13.00 -10.00
CA ASP A 179 -2.48 13.46 -8.62
C ASP A 179 -1.03 13.18 -8.16
N LEU A 180 -0.07 13.18 -9.09
CA LEU A 180 1.37 13.02 -8.81
C LEU A 180 1.97 14.18 -7.98
N LEU A 181 1.18 15.18 -7.64
CA LEU A 181 1.60 16.30 -6.80
C LEU A 181 1.33 15.96 -5.34
N SER A 182 2.41 15.83 -4.56
CA SER A 182 2.33 15.76 -3.11
C SER A 182 1.46 16.91 -2.60
N THR A 183 0.46 16.58 -1.77
CA THR A 183 -0.43 17.59 -1.21
C THR A 183 0.36 18.46 -0.24
N GLY A 184 0.06 19.76 -0.18
CA GLY A 184 0.63 20.63 0.84
C GLY A 184 0.38 20.06 2.24
N THR A 185 1.39 20.14 3.11
CA THR A 185 1.36 19.57 4.47
C THR A 185 0.56 20.42 5.47
N ALA A 186 0.11 21.60 5.06
CA ALA A 186 -0.65 22.51 5.91
C ALA A 186 -2.10 22.05 6.09
N TYR A 187 -2.60 22.15 7.32
CA TYR A 187 -4.02 22.05 7.59
C TYR A 187 -4.75 23.27 7.02
N PRO A 188 -5.89 23.08 6.32
CA PRO A 188 -6.71 24.20 5.89
C PRO A 188 -7.26 24.94 7.10
N THR A 189 -7.02 26.24 7.17
CA THR A 189 -7.50 27.10 8.26
C THR A 189 -8.80 27.82 7.89
N GLU A 190 -9.09 27.95 6.60
CA GLU A 190 -10.26 28.62 6.06
C GLU A 190 -10.90 27.78 4.96
N ASP A 191 -12.23 27.85 4.84
CA ASP A 191 -13.02 27.27 3.76
C ASP A 191 -12.95 28.14 2.49
N ASP A 192 -13.51 27.67 1.36
CA ASP A 192 -13.51 28.40 0.08
C ASP A 192 -14.19 29.79 0.18
N ASP A 193 -15.09 29.97 1.14
CA ASP A 193 -15.78 31.23 1.45
C ASP A 193 -15.09 32.07 2.55
N GLY A 194 -13.87 31.70 2.99
CA GLY A 194 -13.11 32.43 4.01
C GLY A 194 -13.56 32.20 5.46
N ASN A 195 -14.35 31.14 5.71
CA ASN A 195 -14.84 30.82 7.06
C ASN A 195 -13.78 30.05 7.84
N PRO A 196 -13.56 30.35 9.14
CA PRO A 196 -12.57 29.66 9.95
C PRO A 196 -12.95 28.19 10.16
N LEU A 197 -11.97 27.31 9.96
CA LEU A 197 -12.07 25.87 10.14
C LEU A 197 -11.40 25.44 11.45
N THR A 198 -12.09 24.61 12.22
CA THR A 198 -11.54 23.99 13.43
C THR A 198 -11.23 22.52 13.15
N THR A 199 -9.99 22.08 13.35
CA THR A 199 -9.60 20.69 13.11
C THR A 199 -10.10 19.77 14.22
N GLU A 200 -10.84 18.76 13.84
CA GLU A 200 -11.39 17.75 14.75
C GLU A 200 -10.45 16.53 14.78
N TYR A 201 -9.41 16.62 15.62
CA TYR A 201 -8.36 15.60 15.71
C TYR A 201 -8.88 14.18 15.97
N GLY A 202 -10.01 14.04 16.67
CA GLY A 202 -10.63 12.72 16.94
C GLY A 202 -11.24 12.04 15.71
N LEU A 203 -11.53 12.79 14.64
CA LEU A 203 -12.08 12.27 13.39
C LEU A 203 -11.03 12.14 12.28
N CYS A 204 -9.81 12.64 12.53
CA CYS A 204 -8.67 12.51 11.63
C CYS A 204 -8.16 11.07 11.62
N VAL A 205 -7.62 10.65 10.47
CA VAL A 205 -7.02 9.33 10.27
C VAL A 205 -5.52 9.49 10.13
N TYR A 206 -4.80 8.75 10.97
CA TYR A 206 -3.35 8.68 11.00
C TYR A 206 -2.90 7.25 10.72
N MET A 207 -1.67 7.12 10.23
CA MET A 207 -1.00 5.85 9.94
C MET A 207 0.38 5.87 10.58
N ASP A 208 0.82 4.76 11.14
CA ASP A 208 2.18 4.65 11.66
C ASP A 208 3.19 4.52 10.52
N HIS A 209 4.31 5.22 10.65
CA HIS A 209 5.38 5.25 9.66
C HIS A 209 6.73 5.04 10.34
N GLN A 210 7.54 4.14 9.77
CA GLN A 210 8.87 3.80 10.27
C GLN A 210 9.84 3.63 9.11
N THR A 211 11.10 4.02 9.31
CA THR A 211 12.18 3.77 8.36
C THR A 211 13.20 2.84 8.99
N ILE A 212 13.56 1.78 8.28
CA ILE A 212 14.59 0.82 8.66
C ILE A 212 15.74 0.85 7.66
N ASN A 213 16.92 0.43 8.10
CA ASN A 213 18.09 0.25 7.25
C ASN A 213 18.47 -1.22 7.19
N ILE A 214 18.48 -1.78 5.97
CA ILE A 214 18.84 -3.16 5.69
C ILE A 214 20.24 -3.17 5.07
N GLN A 215 21.13 -3.96 5.65
CA GLN A 215 22.50 -4.15 5.16
C GLN A 215 22.66 -5.54 4.56
N GLU A 216 23.53 -5.67 3.56
CA GLU A 216 23.86 -7.00 3.02
C GLU A 216 24.46 -7.93 4.09
N MET A 217 24.19 -9.22 3.98
CA MET A 217 24.78 -10.21 4.88
C MET A 217 26.31 -10.22 4.72
N PRO A 218 27.08 -10.16 5.82
CA PRO A 218 28.54 -10.09 5.75
C PRO A 218 29.15 -11.33 5.06
N GLU A 219 28.46 -12.47 5.13
CA GLU A 219 28.84 -13.72 4.47
C GLU A 219 28.80 -13.64 2.93
N ARG A 220 27.95 -12.76 2.37
CA ARG A 220 27.82 -12.55 0.91
C ARG A 220 28.62 -11.34 0.41
N ALA A 221 29.23 -10.56 1.32
CA ALA A 221 30.00 -9.40 0.95
C ALA A 221 31.39 -9.81 0.42
N PRO A 222 31.86 -9.27 -0.73
CA PRO A 222 33.18 -9.56 -1.24
C PRO A 222 34.26 -8.99 -0.31
N PRO A 223 35.36 -9.75 -0.10
CA PRO A 223 36.43 -9.34 0.80
C PRO A 223 37.07 -8.02 0.33
N GLY A 224 37.31 -7.11 1.28
CA GLY A 224 37.97 -5.83 1.02
C GLY A 224 37.04 -4.70 0.57
N GLN A 225 35.72 -4.89 0.54
CA GLN A 225 34.75 -3.81 0.30
C GLN A 225 33.83 -3.60 1.48
N LEU A 226 33.40 -2.35 1.68
CA LEU A 226 32.42 -2.02 2.70
C LEU A 226 31.03 -2.55 2.31
N PRO A 227 30.28 -3.11 3.29
CA PRO A 227 28.95 -3.59 3.03
C PRO A 227 28.00 -2.46 2.69
N ARG A 228 27.16 -2.67 1.68
CA ARG A 228 26.15 -1.69 1.26
C ARG A 228 24.86 -1.87 2.03
N SER A 229 24.17 -0.76 2.24
CA SER A 229 22.88 -0.69 2.92
C SER A 229 21.83 0.01 2.07
N VAL A 230 20.57 -0.30 2.32
CA VAL A 230 19.39 0.27 1.66
C VAL A 230 18.39 0.67 2.74
N ASP A 231 17.74 1.81 2.54
CA ASP A 231 16.67 2.27 3.41
C ASP A 231 15.33 1.73 2.93
N VAL A 232 14.52 1.24 3.87
CA VAL A 232 13.18 0.68 3.61
C VAL A 232 12.19 1.39 4.52
N ILE A 233 11.04 1.72 3.97
CA ILE A 233 9.92 2.34 4.69
C ILE A 233 8.91 1.25 5.02
N LEU A 234 8.46 1.23 6.27
CA LEU A 234 7.39 0.38 6.78
C LEU A 234 6.22 1.27 7.18
N ASP A 235 5.02 0.92 6.73
CA ASP A 235 3.78 1.65 6.98
C ASP A 235 2.73 0.75 7.64
N ASP A 236 1.86 1.36 8.45
CA ASP A 236 0.69 0.75 9.12
C ASP A 236 1.05 -0.53 9.91
N ASP A 237 0.61 -1.69 9.42
CA ASP A 237 0.71 -2.98 10.11
C ASP A 237 2.13 -3.58 10.16
N LEU A 238 3.05 -3.06 9.34
CA LEU A 238 4.43 -3.56 9.26
C LEU A 238 5.38 -2.87 10.24
N VAL A 239 4.93 -1.81 10.91
CA VAL A 239 5.74 -1.07 11.88
C VAL A 239 6.07 -1.95 13.09
N ASP A 240 7.31 -1.85 13.56
CA ASP A 240 7.85 -2.63 14.70
C ASP A 240 7.82 -4.17 14.49
N SER A 241 7.63 -4.63 13.25
CA SER A 241 7.66 -6.06 12.90
C SER A 241 9.06 -6.68 12.97
N VAL A 242 10.11 -5.85 12.88
CA VAL A 242 11.51 -6.28 12.82
C VAL A 242 12.38 -5.52 13.81
N LYS A 243 13.38 -6.20 14.38
CA LYS A 243 14.34 -5.62 15.33
C LYS A 243 15.73 -5.53 14.72
N PRO A 244 16.56 -4.57 15.18
CA PRO A 244 17.96 -4.52 14.78
C PRO A 244 18.67 -5.84 15.15
N GLY A 245 19.28 -6.49 14.16
CA GLY A 245 19.92 -7.79 14.27
C GLY A 245 19.16 -8.94 13.60
N ASP A 246 17.90 -8.74 13.25
CA ASP A 246 17.10 -9.73 12.51
C ASP A 246 17.59 -9.87 11.06
N ARG A 247 17.36 -11.06 10.47
CA ARG A 247 17.78 -11.47 9.12
C ARG A 247 16.58 -11.69 8.21
#